data_AF-A0A7W0KVR3-F1
#
_entry.id   AF-A0A7W0KVR3-F1
#
_cell.length_a   1.000
_cell.length_b   1.000
_cell.length_c   1.000
_cell.angle_alpha   90.00
_cell.angle_beta   90.00
_cell.angle_gamma   90.00
#
_symmetry.space_group_name_H-M   'P 1'
#
loop_
_entity.id
_entity.type
_entity.pdbx_description
1 polymer ?
#
loop_
_entity_poly.entity_id
_entity_poly.type
_entity_poly.pdbx_seq_one_letter_code
_entity_poly.pdbx_strand_id
1 'polypeptide(L)'
;MNTESDVDLGTQAKRPDASLGELFSAMTSELGTLFRQEVELAKTEVKAEAKKAGQAGAMFAAAGVGALLALTFLSAGLAWLLDQTMNTALAFTLVGVLWVVVAAVLVTVGRKRLAQIETLPETKQSIKEDVEWAKAQKS
;
A
#
# COMPACT_ATOMS: atom_id res chain seq x y z
N MET A 1 18.63 -35.96 -57.26
CA MET A 1 19.23 -34.85 -56.51
C MET A 1 18.22 -34.45 -55.44
N ASN A 2 18.48 -34.81 -54.18
CA ASN A 2 17.83 -34.37 -52.93
C ASN A 2 18.64 -35.04 -51.80
N THR A 3 19.70 -34.39 -51.33
CA THR A 3 19.77 -33.68 -50.03
C THR A 3 19.60 -34.61 -48.83
N GLU A 4 20.67 -35.33 -48.52
CA GLU A 4 21.01 -35.77 -47.17
C GLU A 4 21.12 -34.51 -46.30
N SER A 5 20.07 -34.23 -45.53
CA SER A 5 20.16 -33.35 -44.38
C SER A 5 20.81 -34.16 -43.26
N ASP A 6 22.11 -33.93 -43.07
CA ASP A 6 22.87 -34.34 -41.90
C ASP A 6 22.10 -33.91 -40.65
N VAL A 7 21.35 -34.84 -40.07
CA VAL A 7 20.87 -34.69 -38.70
C VAL A 7 22.10 -34.92 -37.83
N ASP A 8 22.83 -33.83 -37.58
CA ASP A 8 23.82 -33.75 -36.51
C ASP A 8 23.08 -33.93 -35.18
N LEU A 9 22.79 -35.18 -34.86
CA LEU A 9 22.50 -35.63 -33.52
C LEU A 9 23.81 -35.51 -32.76
N GLY A 10 24.14 -34.27 -32.40
CA GLY A 10 25.05 -33.90 -31.33
C GLY A 10 24.52 -34.50 -30.04
N THR A 11 24.65 -35.82 -29.95
CA THR A 11 24.52 -36.64 -28.77
C THR A 11 25.69 -36.19 -27.91
N GLN A 12 25.47 -35.13 -27.13
CA GLN A 12 26.35 -34.70 -26.07
C GLN A 12 26.80 -35.96 -25.35
N ALA A 13 28.09 -36.27 -25.50
CA ALA A 13 28.68 -37.49 -25.02
C ALA A 13 28.25 -37.69 -23.57
N LYS A 14 27.58 -38.81 -23.32
CA LYS A 14 27.19 -39.33 -22.01
C LYS A 14 28.37 -39.12 -21.06
N ARG A 15 28.29 -38.12 -20.17
CA ARG A 15 29.32 -37.84 -19.16
C ARG A 15 29.51 -39.12 -18.33
N PRO A 16 30.59 -39.89 -18.54
CA PRO A 16 30.91 -40.99 -17.66
C PRO A 16 31.51 -40.31 -16.41
N ASP A 17 30.92 -40.55 -15.25
CA ASP A 17 31.45 -40.12 -13.94
C ASP A 17 31.27 -38.63 -13.58
N ALA A 18 30.07 -38.05 -13.78
CA ALA A 18 29.70 -36.91 -12.93
C ALA A 18 29.63 -37.41 -11.49
N SER A 19 30.57 -36.96 -10.66
CA SER A 19 30.62 -37.34 -9.25
C SER A 19 29.35 -36.90 -8.52
N LEU A 20 28.95 -37.59 -7.45
CA LEU A 20 27.83 -37.17 -6.59
C LEU A 20 27.99 -35.70 -6.13
N GLY A 21 29.23 -35.22 -5.99
CA GLY A 21 29.55 -33.83 -5.69
C GLY A 21 29.20 -32.84 -6.80
N GLU A 22 29.37 -33.20 -8.07
CA GLU A 22 29.01 -32.34 -9.21
C GLU A 22 27.50 -32.26 -9.42
N LEU A 23 26.77 -33.37 -9.21
CA LEU A 23 25.30 -33.37 -9.28
C LEU A 23 24.68 -32.55 -8.15
N PHE A 24 25.22 -32.65 -6.93
CA PHE A 24 24.78 -31.86 -5.79
C PHE A 24 25.10 -30.36 -5.96
N SER A 25 26.28 -30.05 -6.52
CA SER A 25 26.68 -28.68 -6.88
C SER A 25 25.75 -28.07 -7.93
N ALA A 26 25.41 -28.83 -8.98
CA ALA A 26 24.46 -28.39 -10.01
C ALA A 26 23.05 -28.14 -9.43
N MET A 27 22.53 -29.05 -8.61
CA MET A 27 21.22 -28.88 -7.96
C MET A 27 21.18 -27.67 -7.03
N THR A 28 22.23 -27.47 -6.23
CA THR A 28 22.33 -26.30 -5.32
C THR A 28 22.40 -24.99 -6.10
N SER A 29 23.09 -24.99 -7.24
CA SER A 29 23.16 -23.85 -8.16
C SER A 29 21.79 -23.53 -8.80
N GLU A 30 21.02 -24.55 -9.19
CA GLU A 30 19.66 -24.37 -9.74
C GLU A 30 18.68 -23.86 -8.68
N LEU A 31 18.73 -24.41 -7.46
CA LEU A 31 17.92 -23.92 -6.33
C LEU A 31 18.28 -22.47 -5.97
N GLY A 32 19.57 -22.13 -5.98
CA GLY A 32 20.03 -20.75 -5.79
C GLY A 32 19.52 -19.80 -6.87
N THR A 33 19.42 -20.28 -8.12
CA THR A 33 18.86 -19.53 -9.25
C THR A 33 17.37 -19.28 -9.08
N LEU A 34 16.59 -20.30 -8.72
CA LEU A 34 15.16 -20.19 -8.43
C LEU A 34 14.88 -19.24 -7.27
N PHE A 35 15.61 -19.37 -6.16
CA PHE A 35 15.45 -18.48 -5.01
C PHE A 35 15.69 -17.02 -5.39
N ARG A 36 16.72 -16.76 -6.21
CA ARG A 36 17.02 -15.41 -6.69
C ARG A 36 15.92 -14.86 -7.59
N GLN A 37 15.33 -15.72 -8.44
CA GLN A 37 14.18 -15.36 -9.27
C GLN A 37 12.93 -15.07 -8.44
N GLU A 38 12.67 -15.84 -7.39
CA GLU A 38 11.52 -15.64 -6.49
C GLU A 38 11.67 -14.33 -5.71
N VAL A 39 12.88 -14.00 -5.26
CA VAL A 39 13.19 -12.70 -4.67
C VAL A 39 13.05 -11.55 -5.68
N GLU A 40 13.52 -11.73 -6.92
CA GLU A 40 13.33 -10.72 -7.97
C GLU A 40 11.85 -10.52 -8.30
N LEU A 41 11.07 -11.60 -8.40
CA LEU A 41 9.63 -11.54 -8.64
C LEU A 41 8.92 -10.84 -7.48
N ALA A 42 9.16 -11.26 -6.24
CA ALA A 42 8.59 -10.62 -5.05
C ALA A 42 8.95 -9.13 -4.99
N LYS A 43 10.20 -8.77 -5.31
CA LYS A 43 10.63 -7.36 -5.39
C LYS A 43 9.85 -6.60 -6.46
N THR A 44 9.60 -7.20 -7.63
CA THR A 44 8.81 -6.55 -8.68
C THR A 44 7.34 -6.39 -8.31
N GLU A 45 6.76 -7.39 -7.67
CA GLU A 45 5.36 -7.37 -7.21
C GLU A 45 5.18 -6.32 -6.12
N VAL A 46 6.02 -6.34 -5.08
CA VAL A 46 6.02 -5.33 -4.01
C VAL A 46 6.22 -3.93 -4.59
N LYS A 47 7.11 -3.75 -5.57
CA LYS A 47 7.31 -2.44 -6.23
C LYS A 47 6.06 -2.00 -7.01
N ALA A 48 5.40 -2.92 -7.70
CA ALA A 48 4.17 -2.63 -8.45
C ALA A 48 3.01 -2.27 -7.50
N GLU A 49 2.86 -3.01 -6.40
CA GLU A 49 1.87 -2.73 -5.35
C GLU A 49 2.15 -1.39 -4.66
N ALA A 50 3.40 -1.15 -4.24
CA ALA A 50 3.80 0.10 -3.63
C ALA A 50 3.57 1.30 -4.56
N LYS A 51 3.80 1.14 -5.87
CA LYS A 51 3.50 2.19 -6.86
C LYS A 51 2.00 2.44 -6.96
N LYS A 52 1.16 1.40 -7.02
CA LYS A 52 -0.30 1.53 -7.06
C LYS A 52 -0.84 2.21 -5.80
N ALA A 53 -0.40 1.74 -4.63
CA ALA A 53 -0.75 2.32 -3.34
C ALA A 53 -0.28 3.79 -3.25
N GLY A 54 0.94 4.09 -3.71
CA GLY A 54 1.48 5.45 -3.75
C GLY A 54 0.71 6.37 -4.69
N GLN A 55 0.30 5.88 -5.86
CA GLN A 55 -0.56 6.65 -6.78
C GLN A 55 -1.94 6.92 -6.18
N ALA A 56 -2.57 5.90 -5.58
CA ALA A 56 -3.85 6.08 -4.90
C ALA A 56 -3.72 7.09 -3.75
N GLY A 57 -2.68 6.96 -2.92
CA GLY A 57 -2.38 7.90 -1.84
C GLY A 57 -2.19 9.33 -2.35
N ALA A 58 -1.45 9.52 -3.45
CA ALA A 58 -1.27 10.83 -4.07
C ALA A 58 -2.59 11.41 -4.60
N MET A 59 -3.43 10.59 -5.24
CA MET A 59 -4.76 11.01 -5.71
C MET A 59 -5.66 11.42 -4.54
N PHE A 60 -5.69 10.65 -3.45
CA PHE A 60 -6.46 11.02 -2.26
C PHE A 60 -5.92 12.29 -1.59
N ALA A 61 -4.60 12.47 -1.54
CA ALA A 61 -4.01 13.70 -1.03
C ALA A 61 -4.42 14.92 -1.89
N ALA A 62 -4.31 14.81 -3.21
CA ALA A 62 -4.73 15.86 -4.15
C ALA A 62 -6.24 16.14 -4.04
N ALA A 63 -7.08 15.10 -3.94
CA ALA A 63 -8.51 15.24 -3.73
C ALA A 63 -8.83 15.92 -2.40
N GLY A 64 -8.07 15.62 -1.33
CA GLY A 64 -8.20 16.29 -0.04
C GLY A 64 -7.90 17.79 -0.12
N VAL A 65 -6.82 18.17 -0.80
CA VAL A 65 -6.49 19.59 -1.05
C VAL A 65 -7.56 20.26 -1.91
N GLY A 66 -8.01 19.59 -2.98
CA GLY A 66 -9.08 20.09 -3.85
C GLY A 66 -10.39 20.30 -3.10
N ALA A 67 -10.78 19.36 -2.23
CA ALA A 67 -11.95 19.48 -1.38
C ALA A 67 -11.83 20.66 -0.40
N LEU A 68 -10.66 20.86 0.21
CA LEU A 68 -10.38 22.01 1.08
C LEU A 68 -10.53 23.35 0.35
N LEU A 69 -9.98 23.47 -0.87
CA LEU A 69 -10.13 24.67 -1.69
C LEU A 69 -11.59 24.90 -2.07
N ALA A 70 -12.28 23.87 -2.57
CA ALA A 70 -13.69 23.95 -2.94
C ALA A 70 -14.56 24.39 -1.75
N LEU A 71 -14.37 23.77 -0.57
CA LEU A 71 -15.08 24.14 0.65
C LEU A 71 -14.81 25.59 1.06
N THR A 72 -13.58 26.08 0.89
CA THR A 72 -13.21 27.47 1.20
C THR A 72 -13.95 28.44 0.28
N PHE A 73 -13.93 28.21 -1.03
CA PHE A 73 -14.63 29.05 -2.01
C PHE A 73 -16.16 28.97 -1.85
N LEU A 74 -16.71 27.79 -1.60
CA LEU A 74 -18.15 27.62 -1.34
C LEU A 74 -18.57 28.33 -0.04
N SER A 75 -17.74 28.29 1.00
CA SER A 75 -18.02 28.99 2.27
C SER A 75 -17.99 30.51 2.09
N ALA A 76 -16.99 31.04 1.39
CA ALA A 76 -16.90 32.45 1.07
C ALA A 76 -18.08 32.90 0.19
N GLY A 77 -18.42 32.12 -0.84
CA GLY A 77 -19.56 32.38 -1.70
C GLY A 77 -20.88 32.36 -0.94
N LEU A 78 -21.09 31.40 -0.04
CA LEU A 78 -22.26 31.34 0.82
C LEU A 78 -22.35 32.55 1.76
N ALA A 79 -21.23 32.96 2.36
CA ALA A 79 -21.19 34.13 3.22
C ALA A 79 -21.54 35.41 2.43
N TRP A 80 -20.97 35.59 1.24
CA TRP A 80 -21.31 36.73 0.37
C TRP A 80 -22.74 36.68 -0.16
N LEU A 81 -23.29 35.50 -0.40
CA LEU A 81 -24.70 35.37 -0.79
C LEU A 81 -25.63 35.79 0.36
N LEU A 82 -25.33 35.37 1.59
CA LEU A 82 -26.09 35.75 2.78
C LEU A 82 -25.98 37.25 3.08
N ASP A 83 -24.79 37.84 2.87
CA ASP A 83 -24.51 39.27 3.04
C ASP A 83 -25.44 40.16 2.20
N GLN A 84 -25.98 39.66 1.08
CA GLN A 84 -26.99 40.41 0.29
C GLN A 84 -28.32 40.63 1.04
N THR A 85 -28.56 39.86 2.11
CA THR A 85 -29.83 39.85 2.84
C THR A 85 -29.69 40.25 4.32
N MET A 86 -28.46 40.31 4.85
CA MET A 86 -28.18 40.61 6.25
C MET A 86 -26.80 41.26 6.43
N ASN A 87 -26.51 41.74 7.64
CA ASN A 87 -25.20 42.30 7.96
C ASN A 87 -24.06 41.28 7.73
N THR A 88 -22.94 41.75 7.16
CA THR A 88 -21.75 40.94 6.85
C THR A 88 -21.23 40.13 8.03
N ALA A 89 -21.17 40.73 9.22
CA ALA A 89 -20.72 40.02 10.41
C ALA A 89 -21.64 38.84 10.75
N LEU A 90 -22.96 39.00 10.60
CA LEU A 90 -23.92 37.92 10.83
C LEU A 90 -23.80 36.82 9.78
N ALA A 91 -23.64 37.18 8.50
CA ALA A 91 -23.48 36.22 7.41
C ALA A 91 -22.26 35.30 7.63
N PHE A 92 -21.08 35.89 7.90
CA PHE A 92 -19.87 35.12 8.18
C PHE A 92 -19.95 34.34 9.50
N THR A 93 -20.61 34.88 10.53
CA THR A 93 -20.83 34.18 11.79
C THR A 93 -21.70 32.93 11.59
N LEU A 94 -22.77 33.01 10.79
CA LEU A 94 -23.63 31.86 10.48
C LEU A 94 -22.87 30.75 9.76
N VAL A 95 -22.05 31.10 8.76
CA VAL A 95 -21.18 30.12 8.07
C VAL A 95 -20.14 29.53 9.03
N GLY A 96 -19.61 30.34 9.96
CA GLY A 96 -18.73 29.85 11.03
C GLY A 96 -19.41 28.85 11.95
N VAL A 97 -20.63 29.13 12.40
CA VAL A 97 -21.44 28.21 13.23
C VAL A 97 -21.74 26.91 12.48
N LEU A 98 -22.04 26.98 11.17
CA LEU A 98 -22.20 25.80 10.33
C LEU A 98 -20.95 24.91 10.37
N TRP A 99 -19.77 25.49 10.25
CA TRP A 99 -18.50 24.74 10.34
C TRP A 99 -18.24 24.15 11.73
N VAL A 100 -18.62 24.83 12.81
CA VAL A 100 -18.54 24.27 14.17
C VAL A 100 -19.40 23.01 14.30
N VAL A 101 -20.62 23.03 13.75
CA VAL A 101 -21.51 21.86 13.75
C VAL A 101 -20.91 20.71 12.93
N VAL A 102 -20.43 21.00 11.72
CA VAL A 102 -19.77 20.02 10.86
C VAL A 102 -18.56 19.39 11.55
N ALA A 103 -17.72 20.20 12.20
CA ALA A 103 -16.56 19.73 12.95
C ALA A 103 -16.95 18.83 14.13
N ALA A 104 -17.97 19.20 14.90
CA ALA A 104 -18.49 18.37 15.99
C ALA A 104 -18.97 17.00 15.49
N VAL A 105 -19.68 16.95 14.36
CA VAL A 105 -20.10 15.69 13.73
C VAL A 105 -18.89 14.87 13.26
N LEU A 106 -17.93 15.49 12.57
CA LEU A 106 -16.74 14.79 12.09
C LEU A 106 -15.91 14.20 13.24
N VAL A 107 -15.69 14.95 14.32
CA VAL A 107 -14.96 14.46 15.49
C VAL A 107 -15.68 13.29 16.14
N THR A 108 -17.01 13.39 16.31
CA THR A 108 -17.78 12.30 16.93
C THR A 108 -17.81 11.04 16.08
N VAL A 109 -17.99 11.15 14.76
CA VAL A 109 -17.93 10.02 13.82
C VAL A 109 -16.53 9.42 13.78
N GLY A 110 -15.49 10.26 13.71
CA GLY A 110 -14.09 9.83 13.71
C GLY A 110 -13.74 9.03 14.96
N ARG A 111 -14.14 9.53 16.14
CA ARG A 111 -13.97 8.82 17.42
C ARG A 111 -14.68 7.47 17.43
N LYS A 112 -15.91 7.39 16.92
CA LYS A 112 -16.66 6.12 16.82
C LYS A 112 -15.96 5.11 15.91
N ARG A 113 -15.46 5.55 14.75
CA ARG A 113 -14.74 4.68 13.81
C ARG A 113 -13.41 4.19 14.39
N LEU A 114 -12.65 5.06 15.06
CA LEU A 114 -11.41 4.67 15.73
C LEU A 114 -11.67 3.65 16.84
N ALA A 115 -12.72 3.84 17.64
CA ALA A 115 -13.10 2.88 18.67
C ALA A 115 -13.44 1.50 18.09
N GLN A 116 -14.05 1.44 16.89
CA GLN A 116 -14.33 0.17 16.20
C GLN A 116 -13.06 -0.54 15.72
N ILE A 117 -12.04 0.20 15.26
CA ILE A 117 -10.76 -0.38 14.87
C ILE A 117 -10.04 -0.94 16.11
N GLU A 118 -10.11 -0.22 17.24
CA GLU A 118 -9.54 -0.68 18.51
C GLU A 118 -10.21 -1.94 19.07
N THR A 119 -11.41 -2.27 18.63
CA THR A 119 -12.14 -3.46 19.09
C THR A 119 -11.82 -4.74 18.31
N LEU A 120 -10.88 -4.75 17.35
CA LEU A 120 -10.39 -5.99 16.72
C LEU A 120 -9.52 -6.76 17.74
N PRO A 121 -10.07 -7.81 18.39
CA PRO A 121 -9.42 -8.42 19.55
C PRO A 121 -8.18 -9.25 19.16
N GLU A 122 -8.18 -9.81 17.95
CA GLU A 122 -7.08 -10.64 17.45
C GLU A 122 -5.78 -9.83 17.26
N THR A 123 -5.87 -8.58 16.77
CA THR A 123 -4.70 -7.71 16.58
C THR A 123 -4.12 -7.21 17.91
N LYS A 124 -4.95 -7.08 18.96
CA LYS A 124 -4.48 -6.72 20.30
C LYS A 124 -3.78 -7.88 21.02
N GLN A 125 -4.23 -9.13 20.79
CA GLN A 125 -3.54 -10.31 21.31
C GLN A 125 -2.20 -10.54 20.60
N SER A 126 -2.18 -10.49 19.26
CA SER A 126 -0.94 -10.67 18.51
C SER A 126 0.11 -9.62 18.88
N ILE A 127 -0.26 -8.33 19.00
CA ILE A 127 0.68 -7.27 19.39
C ILE A 127 1.17 -7.43 20.85
N LYS A 128 0.33 -7.93 21.76
CA LYS A 128 0.74 -8.17 23.16
C LYS A 128 1.70 -9.35 23.26
N GLU A 129 1.37 -10.47 22.64
CA GLU A 129 2.27 -11.61 22.51
C GLU A 129 3.56 -11.20 21.80
N ASP A 130 3.46 -10.27 20.83
CA ASP A 130 4.60 -9.78 20.09
C ASP A 130 5.60 -8.98 20.95
N VAL A 131 5.06 -8.10 21.79
CA VAL A 131 5.84 -7.31 22.74
C VAL A 131 6.41 -8.20 23.86
N GLU A 132 5.70 -9.26 24.25
CA GLU A 132 6.16 -10.21 25.26
C GLU A 132 7.34 -11.06 24.76
N TRP A 133 7.30 -11.59 23.53
CA TRP A 133 8.45 -12.32 22.97
C TRP A 133 9.67 -11.40 22.78
N ALA A 134 9.46 -10.16 22.34
CA ALA A 134 10.55 -9.20 22.14
C ALA A 134 11.23 -8.78 23.45
N LYS A 135 10.47 -8.75 24.56
CA LYS A 135 11.03 -8.52 25.91
C LYS A 135 11.78 -9.74 26.44
N ALA A 136 11.23 -10.94 26.26
CA ALA A 136 11.84 -12.19 26.70
C ALA A 136 13.16 -12.49 25.97
N GLN A 137 13.33 -12.04 24.73
CA GLN A 137 14.57 -12.20 23.97
C GLN A 137 15.68 -11.21 24.36
N LYS A 138 15.33 -10.13 25.08
CA LYS A 138 16.28 -9.09 25.52
C LYS A 138 16.73 -9.27 26.98
N SER A 139 16.12 -10.18 27.72
CA SER A 139 16.50 -10.61 29.08
C SER A 139 17.27 -11.92 29.06
#